data_AF-A0A0G2I5D1-F1
#
_entry.id   AF-A0A0G2I5D1-F1
#
_cell.length_a   1.000
_cell.length_b   1.000
_cell.length_c   1.000
_cell.angle_alpha   90.00
_cell.angle_beta   90.00
_cell.angle_gamma   90.00
#
_symmetry.space_group_name_H-M   'P 1'
#
loop_
_entity.id
_entity.type
_entity.pdbx_description
1 polymer ?
#
loop_
_entity_poly.entity_id
_entity_poly.type
_entity_poly.pdbx_seq_one_letter_code
_entity_poly.pdbx_strand_id
1 'polypeptide(L)'
;MDVDGPFGGPMRTWELSKSDLATLLDLSQKLNLDGEITPVMAWGMVLAHPRLGELNEKDFVKLTEDLGSKVRCYGFGAVMEEFEVRDALEATFSTKPEQPLGLTGVPHGGYSL
;
A
#
# COMPACT_ATOMS: atom_id res chain seq x y z
N MET A 1 4.32 18.82 -34.34
CA MET A 1 4.00 17.57 -33.59
C MET A 1 4.43 17.86 -32.18
N ASP A 2 3.50 18.51 -31.49
CA ASP A 2 3.68 19.16 -30.21
C ASP A 2 3.29 18.13 -29.15
N VAL A 3 4.28 17.67 -28.38
CA VAL A 3 4.11 16.69 -27.31
C VAL A 3 4.05 17.47 -25.99
N ASP A 4 2.93 18.13 -25.74
CA ASP A 4 2.61 18.76 -24.45
C ASP A 4 1.26 18.19 -23.97
N GLY A 5 1.32 17.00 -23.38
CA GLY A 5 0.27 16.48 -22.51
C GLY A 5 0.50 16.93 -21.07
N PRO A 6 -0.55 17.10 -20.22
CA PRO A 6 -0.48 17.79 -18.94
C PRO A 6 0.32 17.10 -17.82
N PHE A 7 1.07 16.04 -18.13
CA PHE A 7 1.91 15.30 -17.19
C PHE A 7 3.38 15.17 -17.63
N GLY A 8 3.80 15.88 -18.68
CA GLY A 8 5.16 15.85 -19.22
C GLY A 8 6.10 16.91 -18.62
N GLY A 9 6.33 16.91 -17.31
CA GLY A 9 7.49 17.63 -16.76
C GLY A 9 8.80 16.95 -17.22
N PRO A 10 9.91 17.68 -17.47
CA PRO A 10 11.17 17.05 -17.79
C PRO A 10 11.50 16.02 -16.70
N MET A 11 11.80 14.79 -17.10
CA MET A 11 12.30 13.75 -16.21
C MET A 11 13.55 14.32 -15.55
N ARG A 12 13.42 14.79 -14.31
CA ARG A 12 14.54 15.28 -13.52
C ARG A 12 15.39 14.08 -13.14
N THR A 13 16.32 13.73 -14.03
CA THR A 13 17.46 12.90 -13.65
C THR A 13 18.17 13.63 -12.53
N TRP A 14 18.21 13.00 -11.36
CA TRP A 14 18.92 13.53 -10.21
C TRP A 14 20.39 13.68 -10.59
N GLU A 15 20.86 14.92 -10.75
CA GLU A 15 22.28 15.23 -10.99
C GLU A 15 23.04 14.95 -9.69
N LEU A 16 23.49 13.70 -9.53
CA LEU A 16 24.25 13.25 -8.36
C LEU A 16 25.75 13.43 -8.62
N SER A 17 26.45 14.12 -7.72
CA SER A 17 27.90 14.10 -7.74
C SER A 17 28.43 12.72 -7.29
N LYS A 18 29.67 12.39 -7.65
CA LYS A 18 30.32 11.14 -7.20
C LYS A 18 30.35 11.01 -5.67
N SER A 19 30.50 12.14 -4.97
CA SER A 19 30.44 12.24 -3.50
C SER A 19 29.04 11.96 -2.94
N ASP A 20 27.98 12.44 -3.61
CA ASP A 20 26.61 12.18 -3.19
C ASP A 20 26.29 10.69 -3.34
N LEU A 21 26.70 10.07 -4.46
CA LEU A 21 26.53 8.63 -4.67
C LEU A 21 27.24 7.79 -3.60
N ALA A 22 28.48 8.15 -3.24
CA ALA A 22 29.22 7.45 -2.18
C ALA A 22 28.51 7.58 -0.82
N THR A 23 27.93 8.74 -0.53
CA THR A 23 27.14 8.98 0.68
C THR A 23 25.86 8.14 0.67
N LEU A 24 25.16 8.07 -0.46
CA LEU A 24 23.97 7.22 -0.60
C LEU A 24 24.28 5.74 -0.42
N LEU A 25 25.40 5.26 -0.98
CA LEU A 25 25.83 3.87 -0.82
C LEU A 25 26.19 3.55 0.63
N ASP A 26 26.90 4.43 1.32
CA ASP A 26 27.22 4.29 2.75
C ASP A 26 25.95 4.28 3.62
N LEU A 27 24.96 5.12 3.30
CA LEU A 27 23.65 5.11 3.97
C LEU A 27 22.86 3.83 3.67
N SER A 28 22.91 3.33 2.44
CA SER A 28 22.20 2.10 2.04
C SER A 28 22.69 0.87 2.80
N GLN A 29 23.98 0.82 3.14
CA GLN A 29 24.58 -0.26 3.93
C GLN A 29 24.18 -0.21 5.41
N LYS A 30 23.66 0.92 5.89
CA LYS A 30 23.21 1.12 7.27
C LYS A 30 21.72 0.83 7.47
N LEU A 31 20.99 0.49 6.41
CA LEU A 31 19.61 0.03 6.50
C LEU A 31 19.59 -1.38 7.08
N ASN A 32 19.06 -1.52 8.29
CA ASN A 32 18.80 -2.81 8.89
C ASN A 32 17.46 -3.33 8.36
N LEU A 33 17.48 -3.95 7.18
CA LEU A 33 16.29 -4.41 6.48
C LEU A 33 15.65 -5.69 7.09
N ASP A 34 16.10 -6.12 8.26
CA ASP A 34 15.51 -7.26 8.95
C ASP A 34 14.11 -6.89 9.46
N GLY A 35 13.07 -7.36 8.77
CA GLY A 35 11.68 -7.03 9.05
C GLY A 35 11.19 -5.71 8.44
N GLU A 36 12.00 -5.00 7.64
CA GLU A 36 11.58 -3.78 6.95
C GLU A 36 11.19 -4.05 5.49
N ILE A 37 10.17 -3.35 5.02
CA ILE A 37 9.68 -3.41 3.65
C ILE A 37 9.55 -2.00 3.05
N THR A 38 9.62 -1.91 1.73
CA THR A 38 9.38 -0.65 1.02
C THR A 38 7.87 -0.38 0.89
N PRO A 39 7.45 0.89 0.74
CA PRO A 39 6.04 1.23 0.56
C PRO A 39 5.35 0.49 -0.61
N VAL A 40 6.08 0.21 -1.69
CA VAL A 40 5.51 -0.57 -2.81
C VAL A 40 5.26 -2.03 -2.42
N MET A 41 6.13 -2.64 -1.61
CA MET A 41 5.91 -3.98 -1.08
C MET A 41 4.74 -4.01 -0.08
N ALA A 42 4.59 -2.97 0.75
CA ALA A 42 3.45 -2.82 1.65
C ALA A 42 2.12 -2.83 0.89
N TRP A 43 1.99 -2.05 -0.18
CA TRP A 43 0.81 -2.08 -1.03
C TRP A 43 0.62 -3.42 -1.75
N GLY A 44 1.72 -4.10 -2.10
CA GLY A 44 1.67 -5.49 -2.58
C GLY A 44 1.01 -6.43 -1.57
N MET A 45 1.31 -6.30 -0.28
CA MET A 45 0.66 -7.07 0.78
C MET A 45 -0.82 -6.74 0.94
N VAL A 46 -1.19 -5.45 0.89
CA VAL A 46 -2.59 -5.01 0.94
C VAL A 46 -3.39 -5.61 -0.23
N LEU A 47 -2.84 -5.55 -1.45
CA LEU A 47 -3.48 -6.08 -2.65
C LEU A 47 -3.53 -7.62 -2.69
N ALA A 48 -2.59 -8.29 -2.02
CA ALA A 48 -2.58 -9.75 -1.89
C ALA A 48 -3.50 -10.25 -0.75
N HIS A 49 -4.06 -9.37 0.07
CA HIS A 49 -4.84 -9.77 1.24
C HIS A 49 -6.15 -10.48 0.82
N PRO A 50 -6.48 -11.67 1.37
CA PRO A 50 -7.67 -12.44 0.96
C PRO A 50 -8.99 -11.68 1.10
N ARG A 51 -9.06 -10.74 2.05
CA ARG A 51 -10.23 -9.89 2.33
C ARG A 51 -10.19 -8.54 1.61
N LEU A 52 -9.35 -8.37 0.58
CA LEU A 52 -9.27 -7.13 -0.21
C LEU A 52 -10.65 -6.68 -0.70
N GLY A 53 -11.51 -7.62 -1.11
CA GLY A 53 -12.86 -7.32 -1.60
C GLY A 53 -13.80 -6.69 -0.57
N GLU A 54 -13.44 -6.70 0.72
CA GLU A 54 -14.17 -6.01 1.77
C GLU A 54 -13.74 -4.56 1.95
N LEU A 55 -12.58 -4.15 1.39
CA LEU A 55 -12.05 -2.79 1.51
C LEU A 55 -12.76 -1.83 0.55
N ASN A 56 -13.18 -0.68 1.07
CA ASN A 56 -13.71 0.43 0.27
C ASN A 56 -12.74 1.62 0.28
N GLU A 57 -13.03 2.66 -0.50
CA GLU A 57 -12.20 3.86 -0.64
C GLU A 57 -11.79 4.49 0.72
N LYS A 58 -12.70 4.56 1.69
CA LYS A 58 -12.41 5.13 3.01
C LYS A 58 -11.41 4.28 3.79
N ASP A 59 -11.45 2.97 3.60
CA ASP A 59 -10.47 2.06 4.22
C ASP A 59 -9.08 2.30 3.63
N PHE A 60 -8.97 2.52 2.31
CA PHE A 60 -7.70 2.86 1.67
C PHE A 60 -7.15 4.22 2.11
N VAL A 61 -8.01 5.22 2.31
CA VAL A 61 -7.61 6.52 2.89
C VAL A 61 -7.05 6.30 4.29
N LYS A 62 -7.77 5.56 5.15
CA LYS A 62 -7.32 5.24 6.51
C LYS A 62 -5.98 4.50 6.51
N LEU A 63 -5.84 3.47 5.68
CA LEU A 63 -4.58 2.71 5.54
C LEU A 63 -3.43 3.62 5.07
N THR A 64 -3.69 4.56 4.17
CA THR A 64 -2.68 5.52 3.70
C THR A 64 -2.24 6.47 4.81
N GLU A 65 -3.17 6.99 5.60
CA GLU A 65 -2.89 7.87 6.74
C GLU A 65 -2.08 7.14 7.83
N ASP A 66 -2.49 5.91 8.16
CA ASP A 66 -1.86 5.09 9.19
C ASP A 66 -0.43 4.71 8.77
N LEU A 67 -0.27 4.06 7.62
CA LEU A 67 1.03 3.64 7.10
C LEU A 67 1.95 4.82 6.78
N GLY A 68 1.40 5.94 6.32
CA GLY A 68 2.17 7.16 6.04
C GLY A 68 2.93 7.67 7.26
N SER A 69 2.36 7.54 8.46
CA SER A 69 3.00 7.92 9.73
C SER A 69 4.12 6.96 10.17
N LYS A 70 4.14 5.74 9.62
CA LYS A 70 5.11 4.67 9.94
C LYS A 70 6.29 4.61 8.96
N VAL A 71 6.24 5.39 7.87
CA VAL A 71 7.31 5.43 6.87
C VAL A 71 8.52 6.20 7.39
N ARG A 72 9.70 5.58 7.31
CA ARG A 72 11.01 6.22 7.52
C ARG A 72 11.65 6.54 6.17
N CYS A 73 11.92 7.82 5.94
CA CYS A 73 12.55 8.33 4.73
C CYS A 73 14.04 8.59 4.94
N TYR A 74 14.88 8.15 4.00
CA TYR A 74 16.35 8.27 4.07
C TYR A 74 16.96 9.12 2.96
N GLY A 75 16.13 9.77 2.13
CA GLY A 75 16.57 10.63 1.02
C GLY A 75 16.82 9.89 -0.31
N PHE A 76 17.16 8.60 -0.26
CA PHE A 76 17.29 7.72 -1.44
C PHE A 76 16.21 6.63 -1.51
N GLY A 77 15.33 6.60 -0.51
CA GLY A 77 14.31 5.58 -0.37
C GLY A 77 13.53 5.75 0.91
N ALA A 78 12.57 4.85 1.08
CA ALA A 78 11.67 4.81 2.20
C ALA A 78 11.39 3.36 2.59
N VAL A 79 11.26 3.09 3.88
CA VAL A 79 10.92 1.78 4.44
C VAL A 79 9.92 1.94 5.59
N MET A 80 9.24 0.87 5.92
CA MET A 80 8.44 0.72 7.14
C MET A 80 8.63 -0.71 7.66
N GLU A 81 8.25 -0.96 8.91
CA GLU A 81 8.29 -2.32 9.44
C GLU A 81 7.12 -3.14 8.89
N GLU A 82 7.36 -4.39 8.51
CA GLU A 82 6.35 -5.25 7.89
C GLU A 82 5.12 -5.46 8.79
N PHE A 83 5.33 -5.52 10.10
CA PHE A 83 4.23 -5.71 11.04
C PHE A 83 3.27 -4.53 11.08
N GLU A 84 3.72 -3.31 10.73
CA GLU A 84 2.86 -2.13 10.69
C GLU A 84 1.76 -2.28 9.63
N VAL A 85 2.07 -2.94 8.51
CA VAL A 85 1.09 -3.27 7.48
C VAL A 85 0.08 -4.29 7.98
N ARG A 86 0.56 -5.30 8.71
CA ARG A 86 -0.31 -6.33 9.29
C ARG A 86 -1.27 -5.74 10.32
N ASP A 87 -0.77 -4.88 11.21
CA ASP A 87 -1.55 -4.23 12.26
C ASP A 87 -2.58 -3.25 11.68
N ALA A 88 -2.18 -2.42 10.69
CA ALA A 88 -3.09 -1.51 10.01
C ALA A 88 -4.24 -2.23 9.29
N LEU A 89 -3.95 -3.38 8.66
CA LEU A 89 -4.98 -4.22 8.05
C LEU A 89 -5.91 -4.83 9.11
N GLU A 90 -5.37 -5.40 10.18
CA GLU A 90 -6.15 -5.97 11.28
C GLU A 90 -7.07 -4.93 11.92
N ALA A 91 -6.54 -3.73 12.21
CA ALA A 91 -7.29 -2.61 12.75
C ALA A 91 -8.39 -2.11 11.80
N THR A 92 -8.16 -2.20 10.48
CA THR A 92 -9.17 -1.84 9.48
C THR A 92 -10.28 -2.89 9.40
N PHE A 93 -9.94 -4.17 9.35
CA PHE A 93 -10.93 -5.25 9.27
C PHE A 93 -11.72 -5.44 10.57
N SER A 94 -11.14 -5.15 11.73
CA SER A 94 -11.82 -5.27 13.03
C SER A 94 -12.97 -4.28 13.19
N THR A 95 -12.99 -3.20 12.40
CA THR A 95 -14.08 -2.21 12.41
C THR A 95 -15.25 -2.59 11.50
N LYS A 96 -15.15 -3.71 10.76
CA LYS A 96 -16.22 -4.19 9.89
C LYS A 96 -17.15 -5.16 10.63
N PRO A 97 -18.48 -5.00 10.51
CA PRO A 97 -19.39 -6.03 10.99
C PRO A 97 -19.13 -7.33 10.22
N GLU A 98 -19.04 -8.46 10.92
CA GLU A 98 -18.98 -9.80 10.30
C GLU A 98 -20.17 -9.94 9.35
N GLN A 99 -19.91 -10.00 8.04
CA GLN A 99 -20.96 -10.26 7.06
C GLN A 99 -21.41 -11.72 7.24
N PRO A 100 -22.67 -12.00 7.62
CA PRO A 100 -23.12 -13.37 7.74
C PRO A 100 -23.12 -14.02 6.36
N LEU A 101 -22.46 -15.17 6.30
CA LEU A 101 -22.37 -16.05 5.14
C LEU A 101 -23.78 -16.34 4.55
N GLY A 102 -23.97 -16.05 3.26
CA GLY A 102 -24.93 -16.71 2.38
C GLY A 102 -26.40 -16.73 2.79
N LEU A 103 -27.17 -15.75 2.34
CA LEU A 103 -28.59 -15.94 2.02
C LEU A 103 -28.86 -15.38 0.62
N THR A 104 -28.43 -16.13 -0.40
CA THR A 104 -29.09 -16.06 -1.71
C THR A 104 -30.50 -16.62 -1.52
N GLY A 105 -31.45 -15.72 -1.25
CA GLY A 105 -32.88 -16.04 -1.26
C GLY A 105 -33.25 -16.58 -2.63
N VAL A 106 -33.53 -17.88 -2.71
CA VAL A 106 -34.20 -18.48 -3.86
C VAL A 106 -35.70 -18.37 -3.63
N PRO A 107 -36.45 -17.55 -4.39
CA PRO A 107 -37.90 -17.67 -4.40
C PRO A 107 -38.27 -18.82 -5.34
N HIS A 108 -38.40 -20.04 -4.81
CA HIS A 108 -39.16 -21.08 -5.52
C HIS A 108 -40.65 -20.74 -5.35
N GLY A 109 -41.13 -19.90 -6.27
CA GLY A 109 -42.56 -19.72 -6.52
C GLY A 109 -43.14 -21.05 -6.98
N GLY A 110 -43.99 -21.63 -6.13
CA GLY A 110 -44.86 -22.73 -6.51
C GLY A 110 -45.94 -22.23 -7.46
N TYR A 111 -46.09 -22.88 -8.59
CA TYR A 111 -47.33 -22.90 -9.35
C TYR A 111 -47.63 -24.35 -9.70
N SER A 112 -48.63 -24.91 -9.00
CA SER A 112 -49.37 -26.08 -9.43
C SER A 112 -50.14 -25.77 -10.71
N LEU A 113 -50.06 -26.67 -11.68
CA LEU A 113 -51.14 -27.04 -12.60
C LEU A 113 -51.22 -28.56 -12.62
#